data_AF-A0A829PUS8-F1
#
_entry.id   AF-A0A829PUS8-F1
#
_cell.length_a   1.000
_cell.length_b   1.000
_cell.length_c   1.000
_cell.angle_alpha   90.00
_cell.angle_beta   90.00
_cell.angle_gamma   90.00
#
_symmetry.space_group_name_H-M   'P 1'
#
loop_
_entity.id
_entity.type
_entity.pdbx_description
1 polymer ?
#
loop_
_entity_poly.entity_id
_entity_poly.type
_entity_poly.pdbx_seq_one_letter_code
_entity_poly.pdbx_strand_id
1 'polypeptide(L)'
;MTARLIGILATCVLLLCGCGTGWTDHKEGNDPMSAKDALKVEVPASASSVIAEIDPYRIQFLMPNDQWRDYASKYPLDQFEEVPYPTEYVVPAMCLPVARTGVKLTSWIAGDQIQYLDTGQRAHRSITVTPDCESGKAYVQWGLNTPQ
;
A
#
# COMPACT_ATOMS: atom_id res chain seq x y z
N MET A 1 -44.00 51.39 -26.91
CA MET A 1 -43.21 50.58 -27.87
C MET A 1 -41.99 50.07 -27.10
N THR A 2 -42.10 48.93 -26.41
CA THR A 2 -41.80 47.54 -26.89
C THR A 2 -40.31 47.37 -27.22
N ALA A 3 -39.57 46.37 -26.75
CA ALA A 3 -39.71 45.35 -25.71
C ALA A 3 -38.29 44.79 -25.49
N ARG A 4 -37.98 44.36 -24.26
CA ARG A 4 -36.73 43.68 -23.90
C ARG A 4 -36.67 42.30 -24.57
N LEU A 5 -35.51 41.91 -25.11
CA LEU A 5 -35.21 40.51 -25.45
C LEU A 5 -34.05 40.03 -24.58
N ILE A 6 -34.41 39.06 -23.74
CA ILE A 6 -33.60 38.29 -22.82
C ILE A 6 -32.90 37.21 -23.64
N GLY A 7 -31.57 37.22 -23.67
CA GLY A 7 -30.76 36.14 -24.23
C GLY A 7 -30.30 35.20 -23.12
N ILE A 8 -31.03 34.10 -22.93
CA ILE A 8 -30.61 32.94 -22.12
C ILE A 8 -29.53 32.22 -22.93
N LEU A 9 -28.30 32.15 -22.41
CA LEU A 9 -27.26 31.25 -22.92
C LEU A 9 -26.99 30.16 -21.90
N ALA A 10 -27.12 28.94 -22.41
CA ALA A 10 -27.30 27.70 -21.70
C ALA A 10 -26.00 27.19 -21.05
N THR A 11 -26.22 26.49 -19.94
CA THR A 11 -25.41 25.45 -19.30
C THR A 11 -24.34 24.76 -20.15
N CYS A 12 -23.13 24.65 -19.60
CA CYS A 12 -22.33 23.43 -19.69
C CYS A 12 -21.48 23.28 -18.42
N VAL A 13 -22.05 22.57 -17.44
CA VAL A 13 -21.30 21.92 -16.35
C VAL A 13 -20.43 20.85 -17.01
N LEU A 14 -19.19 21.21 -17.35
CA LEU A 14 -18.17 20.21 -17.67
C LEU A 14 -17.55 19.80 -16.34
N LEU A 15 -18.11 18.71 -15.80
CA LEU A 15 -17.40 17.77 -14.95
C LEU A 15 -16.05 17.48 -15.61
N LEU A 16 -14.99 18.12 -15.11
CA LEU A 16 -13.65 17.59 -15.31
C LEU A 16 -13.62 16.32 -14.48
N CYS A 17 -13.89 15.23 -15.19
CA CYS A 17 -13.62 13.86 -14.81
C CYS A 17 -12.37 13.84 -13.95
N GLY A 18 -12.50 13.31 -12.74
CA GLY A 18 -11.35 12.84 -12.00
C GLY A 18 -10.59 11.91 -12.93
N CYS A 19 -9.45 12.36 -13.43
CA CYS A 19 -8.41 11.46 -13.86
C CYS A 19 -7.96 10.76 -12.59
N GLY A 20 -8.68 9.69 -12.22
CA GLY A 20 -8.13 8.66 -11.39
C GLY A 20 -6.85 8.24 -12.08
N THR A 21 -5.71 8.53 -11.48
CA THR A 21 -4.46 7.84 -11.76
C THR A 21 -4.69 6.38 -11.37
N GLY A 22 -5.41 5.67 -12.25
CA GLY A 22 -5.63 4.25 -12.18
C GLY A 22 -4.27 3.64 -12.48
N TRP A 23 -3.64 3.13 -11.43
CA TRP A 23 -2.55 2.18 -11.53
C TRP A 23 -3.06 1.02 -12.39
N THR A 24 -2.75 1.08 -13.68
CA THR A 24 -3.13 0.10 -14.68
C THR A 24 -1.98 -0.87 -14.75
N ASP A 25 -2.28 -2.15 -14.47
CA ASP A 25 -1.28 -3.21 -14.32
C ASP A 25 -0.80 -3.73 -15.68
N HIS A 26 -1.23 -3.09 -16.79
CA HIS A 26 -0.89 -3.54 -18.13
C HIS A 26 0.57 -3.25 -18.46
N LYS A 27 1.40 -4.31 -18.45
CA LYS A 27 2.71 -4.29 -19.11
C LYS A 27 2.55 -4.73 -20.56
N GLU A 28 2.94 -3.87 -21.49
CA GLU A 28 3.15 -4.27 -22.88
C GLU A 28 4.38 -5.20 -22.95
N GLY A 29 4.20 -6.45 -23.36
CA GLY A 29 5.28 -7.43 -23.56
C GLY A 29 5.19 -8.68 -22.67
N ASN A 30 6.20 -9.56 -22.76
CA ASN A 30 6.31 -10.79 -21.98
C ASN A 30 7.02 -10.58 -20.61
N ASP A 31 7.18 -9.34 -20.18
CA ASP A 31 7.89 -9.06 -18.93
C ASP A 31 7.06 -9.49 -17.72
N PRO A 32 7.65 -10.22 -16.77
CA PRO A 32 6.93 -10.62 -15.58
C PRO A 32 6.46 -9.39 -14.79
N MET A 33 5.23 -9.48 -14.28
CA MET A 33 4.67 -8.47 -13.38
C MET A 33 5.61 -8.29 -12.18
N SER A 34 5.96 -7.04 -11.85
CA SER A 34 6.78 -6.81 -10.66
C SER A 34 5.91 -6.84 -9.41
N ALA A 35 6.50 -7.13 -8.25
CA ALA A 35 5.78 -7.05 -6.99
C ALA A 35 5.18 -5.66 -6.73
N LYS A 36 5.85 -4.59 -7.15
CA LYS A 36 5.38 -3.19 -6.95
C LYS A 36 4.12 -2.93 -7.76
N ASP A 37 4.15 -3.36 -9.02
CA ASP A 37 3.05 -3.17 -9.95
C ASP A 37 1.85 -4.02 -9.50
N ALA A 38 2.06 -5.31 -9.21
CA ALA A 38 1.02 -6.20 -8.70
C ALA A 38 0.36 -5.66 -7.41
N LEU A 39 1.17 -5.16 -6.49
CA LEU A 39 0.69 -4.60 -5.22
C LEU A 39 0.13 -3.18 -5.38
N LYS A 40 0.39 -2.46 -6.47
CA LYS A 40 0.07 -1.03 -6.63
C LYS A 40 0.61 -0.19 -5.48
N VAL A 41 1.88 -0.44 -5.11
CA VAL A 41 2.57 0.28 -4.02
C VAL A 41 3.93 0.79 -4.46
N GLU A 42 4.29 1.94 -3.92
CA GLU A 42 5.62 2.53 -4.05
C GLU A 42 6.52 2.12 -2.88
N VAL A 43 7.81 1.91 -3.16
CA VAL A 43 8.82 1.82 -2.09
C VAL A 43 9.42 3.22 -1.93
N PRO A 44 9.33 3.86 -0.74
CA PRO A 44 9.78 5.24 -0.55
C PRO A 44 11.30 5.36 -0.71
N ALA A 45 11.79 6.52 -1.11
CA ALA A 45 13.22 6.77 -1.27
C ALA A 45 14.01 6.64 0.05
N SER A 46 13.35 6.84 1.20
CA SER A 46 13.92 6.62 2.53
C SER A 46 14.02 5.13 2.92
N ALA A 47 13.53 4.23 2.07
CA ALA A 47 13.56 2.80 2.36
C ALA A 47 14.99 2.24 2.32
N SER A 48 15.25 1.28 3.21
CA SER A 48 16.46 0.46 3.23
C SER A 48 16.07 -1.02 3.31
N SER A 49 17.03 -1.92 3.05
CA SER A 49 16.83 -3.38 3.13
C SER A 49 15.62 -3.88 2.32
N VAL A 50 15.46 -3.36 1.11
CA VAL A 50 14.32 -3.64 0.23
C VAL A 50 14.44 -5.06 -0.34
N ILE A 51 13.42 -5.88 -0.12
CA ILE A 51 13.25 -7.22 -0.67
C ILE A 51 11.92 -7.24 -1.42
N ALA A 52 11.95 -7.66 -2.68
CA ALA A 52 10.76 -7.81 -3.51
C ALA A 52 10.70 -9.23 -4.07
N GLU A 53 9.55 -9.88 -3.89
CA GLU A 53 9.28 -11.25 -4.32
C GLU A 53 8.06 -11.26 -5.23
N ILE A 54 8.13 -12.01 -6.33
CA ILE A 54 7.09 -12.03 -7.37
C ILE A 54 6.12 -13.22 -7.24
N ASP A 55 6.45 -14.22 -6.42
CA ASP A 55 5.58 -15.37 -6.15
C ASP A 55 5.82 -15.89 -4.72
N PRO A 56 4.95 -15.56 -3.75
CA PRO A 56 3.83 -14.61 -3.85
C PRO A 56 4.31 -13.17 -4.02
N TYR A 57 3.47 -12.27 -4.56
CA TYR A 57 3.79 -10.85 -4.64
C TYR A 57 3.93 -10.23 -3.24
N ARG A 58 5.17 -9.92 -2.87
CA ARG A 58 5.53 -9.37 -1.56
C ARG A 58 6.61 -8.31 -1.68
N ILE A 59 6.49 -7.25 -0.90
CA ILE A 59 7.51 -6.21 -0.76
C ILE A 59 7.79 -6.01 0.72
N GLN A 60 9.06 -6.02 1.09
CA GLN A 60 9.52 -5.84 2.47
C GLN A 60 10.61 -4.76 2.47
N PHE A 61 10.58 -3.84 3.42
CA PHE A 61 11.63 -2.83 3.58
C PHE A 61 11.62 -2.22 4.98
N LEU A 62 12.69 -1.53 5.33
CA LEU A 62 12.75 -0.68 6.52
C LEU A 62 12.59 0.78 6.12
N MET A 63 11.90 1.55 6.94
CA MET A 63 11.80 3.01 6.81
C MET A 63 11.82 3.69 8.18
N PRO A 64 12.04 5.01 8.27
CA PRO A 64 12.00 5.71 9.55
C PRO A 64 10.68 5.53 10.30
N ASN A 65 10.77 5.30 11.62
CA ASN A 65 9.61 5.03 12.49
C ASN A 65 8.55 6.15 12.48
N ASP A 66 8.99 7.40 12.35
CA ASP A 66 8.11 8.57 12.31
C ASP A 66 7.37 8.73 10.97
N GLN A 67 7.79 8.02 9.92
CA GLN A 67 7.28 8.19 8.56
C GLN A 67 6.27 7.13 8.14
N TRP A 68 6.18 5.98 8.82
CA TRP A 68 5.39 4.85 8.30
C TRP A 68 3.88 5.13 8.26
N ARG A 69 3.37 5.94 9.19
CA ARG A 69 1.94 6.30 9.23
C ARG A 69 1.57 7.19 8.04
N ASP A 70 2.38 8.20 7.75
CA ASP A 70 2.19 9.09 6.59
C ASP A 70 2.41 8.35 5.26
N TYR A 71 3.29 7.35 5.25
CA TYR A 71 3.43 6.45 4.11
C TYR A 71 2.17 5.61 3.89
N ALA A 72 1.65 4.99 4.96
CA ALA A 72 0.47 4.14 4.90
C ALA A 72 -0.81 4.91 4.53
N SER A 73 -0.93 6.18 4.95
CA SER A 73 -2.10 7.02 4.67
C SER A 73 -2.29 7.36 3.19
N LYS A 74 -1.31 7.07 2.33
CA LYS A 74 -1.43 7.23 0.87
C LYS A 74 -2.34 6.18 0.24
N TYR A 75 -2.62 5.10 0.95
CA TYR A 75 -3.37 3.96 0.47
C TYR A 75 -4.74 3.90 1.17
N PRO A 76 -5.81 3.45 0.47
CA PRO A 76 -7.16 3.38 1.01
C PRO A 76 -7.34 2.15 1.91
N LEU A 77 -6.52 2.04 2.94
CA LEU A 77 -6.49 0.93 3.88
C LEU A 77 -7.66 1.01 4.88
N ASP A 78 -8.11 -0.15 5.33
CA ASP A 78 -8.94 -0.29 6.51
C ASP A 78 -8.20 0.21 7.77
N GLN A 79 -8.91 0.32 8.88
CA GLN A 79 -8.31 0.72 10.14
C GLN A 79 -7.21 -0.26 10.57
N PHE A 80 -6.08 0.29 11.01
CA PHE A 80 -4.99 -0.51 11.56
C PHE A 80 -5.41 -1.21 12.87
N GLU A 81 -5.10 -2.50 12.94
CA GLU A 81 -5.21 -3.31 14.14
C GLU A 81 -3.82 -3.55 14.73
N GLU A 82 -3.68 -3.34 16.04
CA GLU A 82 -2.46 -3.68 16.76
C GLU A 82 -2.51 -5.15 17.20
N VAL A 83 -1.54 -5.93 16.74
CA VAL A 83 -1.40 -7.35 17.03
C VAL A 83 -0.03 -7.61 17.66
N PRO A 84 0.03 -7.97 18.96
CA PRO A 84 1.29 -8.31 19.61
C PRO A 84 1.83 -9.63 19.07
N TYR A 85 3.16 -9.74 18.95
CA TYR A 85 3.78 -11.02 18.61
C TYR A 85 3.68 -11.97 19.81
N PRO A 86 3.06 -13.16 19.67
CA PRO A 86 2.91 -14.11 20.79
C PRO A 86 4.24 -14.69 21.27
N THR A 87 5.24 -14.81 20.37
CA THR A 87 6.59 -15.29 20.69
C THR A 87 7.62 -14.61 19.78
N GLU A 88 8.90 -14.64 20.15
CA GLU A 88 9.98 -14.17 19.28
C GLU A 88 10.12 -14.99 17.98
N TYR A 89 9.63 -16.23 17.95
CA TYR A 89 9.73 -17.12 16.78
C TYR A 89 8.83 -16.72 15.61
N VAL A 90 7.85 -15.86 15.84
CA VAL A 90 6.93 -15.35 14.81
C VAL A 90 7.22 -13.90 14.44
N VAL A 91 8.24 -13.29 15.07
CA VAL A 91 8.73 -11.97 14.69
C VAL A 91 9.45 -12.08 13.34
N PRO A 92 9.28 -11.10 12.42
CA PRO A 92 10.01 -11.08 11.16
C PRO A 92 11.52 -11.22 11.38
N ALA A 93 12.20 -11.97 10.52
CA ALA A 93 13.63 -12.27 10.66
C ALA A 93 14.50 -11.01 10.82
N MET A 94 14.13 -9.93 10.14
CA MET A 94 14.79 -8.63 10.20
C MET A 94 14.71 -7.97 11.59
N CYS A 95 13.68 -8.27 12.37
CA CYS A 95 13.44 -7.69 13.71
C CYS A 95 13.91 -8.61 14.84
N LEU A 96 14.34 -9.84 14.54
CA LEU A 96 14.87 -10.78 15.53
C LEU A 96 16.03 -10.21 16.37
N PRO A 97 16.98 -9.42 15.82
CA PRO A 97 18.03 -8.82 16.64
C PRO A 97 17.49 -7.98 17.80
N VAL A 98 16.43 -7.18 17.56
CA VAL A 98 15.78 -6.36 18.60
C VAL A 98 14.92 -7.21 19.53
N ALA A 99 14.13 -8.15 18.98
CA ALA A 99 13.31 -9.02 19.81
C ALA A 99 14.15 -9.82 20.83
N ARG A 100 15.33 -10.29 20.42
CA ARG A 100 16.27 -11.04 21.27
C ARG A 100 16.89 -10.21 22.40
N THR A 101 16.78 -8.89 22.39
CA THR A 101 17.17 -8.04 23.54
C THR A 101 16.07 -7.95 24.60
N GLY A 102 14.95 -8.66 24.44
CA GLY A 102 13.81 -8.65 25.35
C GLY A 102 12.78 -7.56 25.08
N VAL A 103 12.92 -6.80 23.98
CA VAL A 103 11.92 -5.82 23.55
C VAL A 103 10.68 -6.54 23.03
N LYS A 104 9.51 -6.15 23.54
CA LYS A 104 8.22 -6.66 23.06
C LYS A 104 7.77 -5.84 21.87
N LEU A 105 8.02 -6.37 20.67
CA LEU A 105 7.56 -5.76 19.43
C LEU A 105 6.05 -6.00 19.24
N THR A 106 5.38 -5.07 18.57
CA THR A 106 3.99 -5.21 18.11
C THR A 106 3.92 -5.03 16.61
N SER A 107 2.91 -5.63 15.98
CA SER A 107 2.61 -5.44 14.56
C SER A 107 1.34 -4.62 14.40
N TRP A 108 1.33 -3.79 13.37
CA TRP A 108 0.18 -3.00 12.95
C TRP A 108 -0.24 -3.50 11.59
N ILE A 109 -1.44 -4.06 11.50
CA ILE A 109 -1.94 -4.72 10.29
C ILE A 109 -3.14 -3.94 9.76
N ALA A 110 -3.13 -3.69 8.46
CA ALA A 110 -4.28 -3.16 7.73
C ALA A 110 -4.30 -3.77 6.33
N GLY A 111 -5.38 -3.57 5.60
CA GLY A 111 -5.45 -4.01 4.21
C GLY A 111 -6.60 -3.36 3.47
N ASP A 112 -6.73 -3.73 2.21
CA ASP A 112 -7.79 -3.30 1.33
C ASP A 112 -8.06 -4.36 0.25
N GLN A 113 -9.02 -4.08 -0.62
CA GLN A 113 -9.32 -4.92 -1.78
C GLN A 113 -8.90 -4.18 -3.05
N ILE A 114 -8.04 -4.79 -3.86
CA ILE A 114 -7.61 -4.23 -5.15
C ILE A 114 -7.99 -5.15 -6.30
N GLN A 115 -8.07 -4.62 -7.52
CA GLN A 115 -8.17 -5.45 -8.72
C GLN A 115 -6.91 -6.29 -8.87
N TYR A 116 -7.08 -7.58 -9.12
CA TYR A 116 -5.99 -8.54 -9.30
C TYR A 116 -5.56 -8.61 -10.76
N LEU A 117 -4.37 -8.10 -11.09
CA LEU A 117 -3.63 -8.31 -12.34
C LEU A 117 -4.49 -8.29 -13.62
N ASP A 118 -5.42 -7.33 -13.72
CA ASP A 118 -6.38 -7.22 -14.83
C ASP A 118 -7.25 -8.47 -15.12
N THR A 119 -7.35 -9.44 -14.20
CA THR A 119 -8.17 -10.65 -14.36
C THR A 119 -9.66 -10.42 -14.13
N GLY A 120 -10.06 -9.20 -13.74
CA GLY A 120 -11.41 -8.87 -13.30
C GLY A 120 -11.76 -9.37 -11.89
N GLN A 121 -10.87 -10.13 -11.26
CA GLN A 121 -11.02 -10.58 -9.87
C GLN A 121 -10.50 -9.52 -8.90
N ARG A 122 -10.88 -9.65 -7.63
CA ARG A 122 -10.35 -8.83 -6.53
C ARG A 122 -9.46 -9.69 -5.64
N ALA A 123 -8.40 -9.08 -5.13
CA ALA A 123 -7.48 -9.69 -4.19
C ALA A 123 -7.33 -8.79 -2.96
N HIS A 124 -7.15 -9.44 -1.81
CA HIS A 124 -6.81 -8.73 -0.59
C HIS A 124 -5.33 -8.34 -0.62
N ARG A 125 -5.06 -7.05 -0.53
CA ARG A 125 -3.73 -6.50 -0.30
C ARG A 125 -3.62 -6.14 1.17
N SER A 126 -2.54 -6.54 1.82
CA SER A 126 -2.29 -6.22 3.23
C SER A 126 -0.96 -5.50 3.41
N ILE A 127 -0.92 -4.64 4.42
CA ILE A 127 0.30 -4.07 4.98
C ILE A 127 0.44 -4.57 6.42
N THR A 128 1.66 -4.98 6.78
CA THR A 128 2.07 -5.23 8.16
C THR A 128 3.24 -4.32 8.48
N VAL A 129 3.14 -3.58 9.56
CA VAL A 129 4.22 -2.70 10.04
C VAL A 129 4.65 -3.13 11.42
N THR A 130 5.95 -3.32 11.62
CA THR A 130 6.57 -3.58 12.92
C THR A 130 7.46 -2.38 13.26
N PRO A 131 6.96 -1.40 14.04
CA PRO A 131 7.79 -0.30 14.55
C PRO A 131 8.94 -0.83 15.40
N ASP A 132 10.02 -0.06 15.47
CA ASP A 132 11.20 -0.36 16.30
C ASP A 132 11.87 -1.72 15.97
N CYS A 133 11.68 -2.21 14.74
CA CYS A 133 12.32 -3.42 14.23
C CYS A 133 13.86 -3.29 14.19
N GLU A 134 14.33 -2.07 13.90
CA GLU A 134 15.71 -1.63 14.13
C GLU A 134 15.66 -0.26 14.84
N SER A 135 16.80 0.20 15.36
CA SER A 135 16.90 1.52 15.99
C SER A 135 16.39 2.62 15.05
N GLY A 136 15.26 3.24 15.41
CA GLY A 136 14.63 4.33 14.66
C GLY A 136 13.92 3.91 13.38
N LYS A 137 13.78 2.60 13.09
CA LYS A 137 13.15 2.12 11.86
C LYS A 137 12.00 1.16 12.11
N ALA A 138 10.96 1.34 11.31
CA ALA A 138 9.85 0.42 11.17
C ALA A 138 10.11 -0.52 10.01
N TYR A 139 9.84 -1.80 10.22
CA TYR A 139 9.76 -2.79 9.14
C TYR A 139 8.37 -2.78 8.54
N VAL A 140 8.29 -2.67 7.23
CA VAL A 140 7.06 -2.61 6.45
C VAL A 140 7.03 -3.78 5.49
N GLN A 141 5.95 -4.53 5.51
CA GLN A 141 5.69 -5.63 4.61
C GLN A 141 4.35 -5.43 3.92
N TRP A 142 4.34 -5.49 2.59
CA TRP A 142 3.15 -5.56 1.76
C TRP A 142 3.00 -6.96 1.17
N GLY A 143 1.78 -7.45 1.09
CA GLY A 143 1.46 -8.74 0.46
C GLY A 143 0.16 -8.69 -0.33
N LEU A 144 0.08 -9.51 -1.38
CA LEU A 144 -1.13 -9.71 -2.17
C LEU A 144 -1.56 -11.17 -2.07
N ASN A 145 -2.77 -11.40 -1.59
CA ASN A 145 -3.33 -12.74 -1.58
C ASN A 145 -3.80 -13.12 -2.99
N THR A 146 -3.70 -14.40 -3.34
CA THR A 146 -4.39 -14.91 -4.52
C THR A 146 -5.91 -14.77 -4.33
N PRO A 147 -6.67 -14.34 -5.36
CA PRO A 147 -8.13 -14.39 -5.31
C PRO A 147 -8.61 -15.80 -4.96
N GLN A 148 -9.67 -15.89 -4.15
CA GLN A 148 -10.36 -17.15 -3.85
C GLN A 148 -11.38 -17.48 -4.93
#